data_AF-A0A5S9QLM7-F1
#
_entry.id   AF-A0A5S9QLM7-F1
#
_cell.length_a   1.000
_cell.length_b   1.000
_cell.length_c   1.000
_cell.angle_alpha   90.00
_cell.angle_beta   90.00
_cell.angle_gamma   90.00
#
_symmetry.space_group_name_H-M   'P 1'
#
loop_
_entity.id
_entity.type
_entity.pdbx_description
1 polymer ?
#
loop_
_entity_poly.entity_id
_entity_poly.type
_entity_poly.pdbx_seq_one_letter_code
_entity_poly.pdbx_strand_id
1 'polypeptide(L)'
;MDAMRLRKGYSVITAVMFTLGLAGCGTTAQQPDEPAPLAIDLQITADQSLNVSVNDVSNPVYLNIFLLSQQAQFNRATVDKLNQEPTESLGDSLIHKYNYFIRPGTTRHESLPLTDKTNYIAATGNFRSGSKDDQRTVLELRPVETDPLKVAVDLSGSALASENISEVERIAEETREPPLGRITVKGGFLLFSTSEDQEGTGATTDFMLAKNGFAVDLSVAFRLPLDIDIYPYIDYQWVSSDSQTGNNFGVGLQHGFNVVENKLDIILGYGVGYYLLDFDGRGDSNAIGGNIHTGLEWYFVRDWSLNFTLRADIANHDIQINSLGGATRYSQDLTLSSLVGLSWWY
;
A
#
# COMPACT_ATOMS: atom_id res chain seq x y z
N MET A 1 -39.89 -17.87 -56.01
CA MET A 1 -40.12 -16.90 -54.92
C MET A 1 -39.21 -17.33 -53.78
N ASP A 2 -37.89 -17.27 -53.92
CA ASP A 2 -37.06 -16.05 -53.90
C ASP A 2 -37.47 -15.14 -52.73
N ALA A 3 -36.68 -14.86 -51.70
CA ALA A 3 -35.25 -15.06 -51.52
C ALA A 3 -34.91 -15.25 -50.03
N MET A 4 -34.13 -16.31 -49.80
CA MET A 4 -33.16 -16.45 -48.71
C MET A 4 -32.09 -15.35 -48.87
N ARG A 5 -31.88 -14.49 -47.86
CA ARG A 5 -30.63 -13.74 -47.59
C ARG A 5 -30.84 -12.72 -46.46
N LEU A 6 -30.34 -13.03 -45.27
CA LEU A 6 -29.62 -12.07 -44.41
C LEU A 6 -28.83 -12.83 -43.32
N ARG A 7 -27.88 -13.65 -43.78
CA ARG A 7 -26.73 -14.11 -43.00
C ARG A 7 -25.50 -13.48 -43.65
N LYS A 8 -24.61 -12.90 -42.80
CA LYS A 8 -23.32 -12.24 -43.07
C LYS A 8 -23.38 -10.72 -42.83
N GLY A 9 -22.87 -10.28 -41.68
CA GLY A 9 -22.76 -8.85 -41.38
C GLY A 9 -22.00 -8.46 -40.10
N TYR A 10 -21.61 -9.38 -39.21
CA TYR A 10 -20.91 -9.03 -37.96
C TYR A 10 -19.54 -9.71 -37.81
N SER A 11 -18.82 -9.93 -38.92
CA SER A 11 -17.54 -10.67 -38.92
C SER A 11 -16.36 -9.88 -39.49
N VAL A 12 -16.47 -8.55 -39.60
CA VAL A 12 -15.37 -7.70 -40.11
C VAL A 12 -15.03 -6.52 -39.18
N ILE A 13 -15.84 -6.23 -38.15
CA ILE A 13 -15.53 -5.14 -37.19
C ILE A 13 -14.67 -5.63 -36.01
N THR A 14 -14.63 -6.93 -35.74
CA THR A 14 -13.89 -7.51 -34.59
C THR A 14 -12.39 -7.79 -34.89
N ALA A 15 -11.94 -7.65 -36.14
CA ALA A 15 -10.56 -8.01 -36.54
C ALA A 15 -9.59 -6.83 -36.67
N VAL A 16 -10.04 -5.58 -36.46
CA VAL A 16 -9.17 -4.38 -36.56
C VAL A 16 -8.82 -3.79 -35.17
N MET A 17 -9.51 -4.21 -34.11
CA MET A 17 -9.24 -3.74 -32.74
C MET A 17 -8.26 -4.63 -31.95
N PHE A 18 -7.80 -5.75 -32.53
CA PHE A 18 -6.93 -6.72 -31.87
C PHE A 18 -5.46 -6.66 -32.34
N THR A 19 -5.11 -5.77 -33.27
CA THR A 19 -3.77 -5.70 -33.88
C THR A 19 -3.02 -4.37 -33.63
N LEU A 20 -3.52 -3.50 -32.75
CA LEU A 20 -2.90 -2.20 -32.42
C LEU A 20 -2.39 -2.07 -30.97
N GLY A 21 -2.35 -3.16 -30.19
CA GLY A 21 -1.94 -3.14 -28.79
C GLY A 21 -0.50 -3.56 -28.46
N LEU A 22 0.35 -3.84 -29.45
CA LEU A 22 1.72 -4.36 -29.22
C LEU A 22 2.84 -3.42 -29.68
N ALA A 23 2.54 -2.15 -29.94
CA ALA A 23 3.57 -1.15 -30.22
C ALA A 23 4.02 -0.44 -28.93
N GLY A 24 5.11 -0.94 -28.37
CA GLY A 24 6.12 -0.11 -27.71
C GLY A 24 5.82 0.43 -26.32
N CYS A 25 6.26 -0.29 -25.30
CA CYS A 25 7.14 0.33 -24.32
C CYS A 25 8.47 -0.41 -24.41
N GLY A 26 9.33 0.08 -25.31
CA GLY A 26 10.74 -0.28 -25.27
C GLY A 26 11.26 0.12 -23.90
N THR A 27 11.59 -0.87 -23.09
CA THR A 27 12.37 -0.69 -21.88
C THR A 27 13.73 -0.19 -22.35
N THR A 28 13.91 1.12 -22.41
CA THR A 28 15.23 1.69 -22.19
C THR A 28 15.67 1.11 -20.87
N ALA A 29 16.64 0.18 -20.91
CA ALA A 29 17.37 -0.23 -19.74
C ALA A 29 17.97 1.07 -19.19
N GLN A 30 17.28 1.66 -18.23
CA GLN A 30 17.81 2.71 -17.41
C GLN A 30 19.05 2.07 -16.80
N GLN A 31 20.20 2.61 -17.19
CA GLN A 31 21.46 2.39 -16.50
C GLN A 31 21.13 2.39 -15.00
N PRO A 32 21.64 1.44 -14.17
CA PRO A 32 21.38 1.48 -12.74
C PRO A 32 21.67 2.91 -12.30
N ASP A 33 20.63 3.63 -11.89
CA ASP A 33 20.78 5.00 -11.43
C ASP A 33 21.84 4.90 -10.32
N GLU A 34 22.98 5.55 -10.55
CA GLU A 34 24.02 5.68 -9.54
C GLU A 34 23.30 6.09 -8.25
N PRO A 35 23.43 5.34 -7.14
CA PRO A 35 22.61 5.55 -5.97
C PRO A 35 22.65 7.03 -5.62
N ALA A 36 21.47 7.67 -5.60
CA ALA A 36 21.38 9.09 -5.34
C ALA A 36 22.22 9.41 -4.09
N PRO A 37 23.06 10.46 -4.13
CA PRO A 37 23.87 10.79 -2.97
C PRO A 37 22.93 11.02 -1.80
N LEU A 38 23.11 10.23 -0.73
CA LEU A 38 22.28 10.30 0.46
C LEU A 38 22.18 11.76 0.91
N ALA A 39 20.97 12.27 1.11
CA ALA A 39 20.74 13.67 1.48
C ALA A 39 19.97 13.77 2.80
N ILE A 40 20.22 14.84 3.54
CA ILE A 40 19.39 15.26 4.67
C ILE A 40 18.36 16.23 4.11
N ASP A 41 17.07 15.96 4.33
CA ASP A 41 16.01 16.95 4.21
C ASP A 41 15.84 17.64 5.57
N LEU A 42 16.40 18.84 5.68
CA LEU A 42 16.43 19.64 6.90
C LEU A 42 15.26 20.62 6.91
N GLN A 43 14.34 20.45 7.85
CA GLN A 43 13.32 21.42 8.19
C GLN A 43 13.79 22.29 9.37
N ILE A 44 13.74 23.61 9.19
CA ILE A 44 14.05 24.59 10.22
C ILE A 44 12.79 25.38 10.52
N THR A 45 12.30 25.33 11.76
CA THR A 45 11.09 26.05 12.17
C THR A 45 11.40 27.04 13.29
N ALA A 46 10.93 28.27 13.16
CA ALA A 46 11.05 29.28 14.21
C ALA A 46 9.68 29.74 14.71
N ASP A 47 9.52 29.79 16.04
CA ASP A 47 8.34 30.33 16.68
C ASP A 47 8.20 31.85 16.48
N GLN A 48 7.02 32.39 16.79
CA GLN A 48 6.78 33.83 16.74
C GLN A 48 7.51 34.60 17.86
N SER A 49 7.82 33.91 18.96
CA SER A 49 8.58 34.44 20.10
C SER A 49 10.10 34.29 19.95
N LEU A 50 10.62 34.15 18.74
CA LEU A 50 12.05 33.95 18.54
C LEU A 50 12.87 35.14 19.05
N ASN A 51 13.89 34.85 19.87
CA ASN A 51 14.93 35.78 20.32
C ASN A 51 14.38 37.12 20.83
N VAL A 52 13.44 37.04 21.76
CA VAL A 52 12.76 38.21 22.33
C VAL A 52 13.75 39.14 23.04
N SER A 53 13.64 40.43 22.77
CA SER A 53 14.41 41.47 23.47
C SER A 53 13.81 41.82 24.83
N VAL A 54 14.52 42.63 25.62
CA VAL A 54 14.02 43.17 26.90
C VAL A 54 12.73 44.01 26.77
N ASN A 55 12.35 44.41 25.56
CA ASN A 55 11.13 45.16 25.27
C ASN A 55 10.04 44.27 24.62
N ASP A 56 10.12 42.95 24.78
CA ASP A 56 9.17 41.97 24.23
C ASP A 56 9.06 41.95 22.69
N VAL A 57 10.09 42.44 21.99
CA VAL A 57 10.17 42.38 20.53
C VAL A 57 10.94 41.15 20.09
N SER A 58 10.33 40.27 19.28
CA SER A 58 10.98 39.11 18.64
C SER A 58 11.98 39.52 17.57
N ASN A 59 13.13 38.86 17.52
CA ASN A 59 14.24 39.19 16.61
C ASN A 59 14.70 37.97 15.82
N PRO A 60 15.31 38.18 14.63
CA PRO A 60 15.94 37.11 13.89
C PRO A 60 17.18 36.54 14.61
N VAL A 61 17.59 35.34 14.19
CA VAL A 61 18.76 34.61 14.72
C VAL A 61 19.60 34.08 13.57
N TYR A 62 20.92 34.12 13.73
CA TYR A 62 21.83 33.34 12.89
C TYR A 62 21.94 31.93 13.47
N LEU A 63 21.50 30.96 12.67
CA LEU A 63 21.59 29.53 12.96
C LEU A 63 22.78 28.95 12.21
N ASN A 64 23.69 28.30 12.90
CA ASN A 64 24.75 27.50 12.29
C ASN A 64 24.36 26.03 12.36
N ILE A 65 24.43 25.33 11.23
CA ILE A 65 24.27 23.89 11.16
C ILE A 65 25.62 23.27 10.86
N PHE A 66 26.01 22.25 11.61
CA PHE A 66 27.28 21.56 11.50
C PHE A 66 27.01 20.09 11.14
N LEU A 67 27.64 19.63 10.06
CA LEU A 67 27.78 18.21 9.77
C LEU A 67 29.06 17.73 10.43
N LEU A 68 28.96 16.72 11.30
CA LEU A 68 30.08 16.26 12.10
C LEU A 68 30.30 14.75 11.96
N SER A 69 31.56 14.35 12.03
CA SER A 69 31.94 12.94 12.18
C SER A 69 31.91 12.48 13.64
N GLN A 70 32.18 13.39 14.58
CA GLN A 70 32.19 13.15 16.02
C GLN A 70 31.64 14.36 16.79
N GLN A 71 30.85 14.10 17.84
CA GLN A 71 30.24 15.15 18.67
C GLN A 71 31.10 15.64 19.85
N ALA A 72 32.18 14.94 20.21
CA ALA A 72 32.91 15.17 21.47
C ALA A 72 33.49 16.59 21.57
N GLN A 73 34.07 17.10 20.50
CA GLN A 73 34.66 18.44 20.41
C GLN A 73 33.57 19.52 20.46
N PHE A 74 32.46 19.29 19.76
CA PHE A 74 31.30 20.18 19.77
C PHE A 74 30.72 20.36 21.18
N ASN A 75 30.56 19.25 21.92
CA ASN A 75 30.01 19.27 23.27
C ASN A 75 30.93 19.97 24.28
N ARG A 76 32.25 19.96 24.05
CA ARG A 76 33.25 20.62 24.92
C ARG A 76 33.45 22.10 24.62
N ALA A 77 33.27 22.51 23.36
CA ALA A 77 33.46 23.89 22.95
C ALA A 77 32.35 24.82 23.45
N THR A 78 32.66 26.09 23.63
CA THR A 78 31.64 27.11 23.91
C THR A 78 30.91 27.50 22.63
N VAL A 79 29.63 27.89 22.73
CA VAL A 79 28.83 28.34 21.57
C VAL A 79 29.52 29.50 20.83
N ASP A 80 30.10 30.46 21.55
CA ASP A 80 30.87 31.55 20.94
C ASP A 80 32.03 31.06 20.08
N LYS A 81 32.80 30.07 20.57
CA LYS A 81 33.91 29.47 19.82
C LYS A 81 33.44 28.68 18.61
N LEU A 82 32.34 27.92 18.74
CA LEU A 82 31.72 27.22 17.62
C LEU A 82 31.22 28.19 16.54
N ASN A 83 30.77 29.37 16.95
CA ASN A 83 30.28 30.38 16.03
C ASN A 83 31.41 31.12 15.30
N GLN A 84 32.45 31.52 16.03
CA GLN A 84 33.54 32.36 15.52
C GLN A 84 34.69 31.56 14.91
N GLU A 85 35.08 30.46 15.55
CA GLU A 85 36.29 29.67 15.25
C GLU A 85 35.96 28.16 15.13
N PRO A 86 35.02 27.77 14.26
CA PRO A 86 34.53 26.38 14.19
C PRO A 86 35.63 25.38 13.82
N THR A 87 36.50 25.73 12.85
CA THR A 87 37.58 24.85 12.38
C THR A 87 38.63 24.62 13.47
N GLU A 88 38.98 25.64 14.24
CA GLU A 88 39.93 25.50 15.37
C GLU A 88 39.31 24.68 16.51
N SER A 89 38.02 24.88 16.77
CA SER A 89 37.31 24.22 17.88
C SER A 89 37.01 22.75 17.61
N LEU A 90 36.70 22.39 16.35
CA LEU A 90 36.23 21.07 15.96
C LEU A 90 37.30 20.24 15.24
N GLY A 91 38.26 20.88 14.58
CA GLY A 91 39.29 20.21 13.79
C GLY A 91 38.68 19.23 12.79
N ASP A 92 39.21 18.01 12.77
CA ASP A 92 38.79 16.94 11.85
C ASP A 92 37.36 16.42 12.11
N SER A 93 36.73 16.82 13.23
CA SER A 93 35.34 16.43 13.48
C SER A 93 34.35 17.21 12.62
N LEU A 94 34.74 18.40 12.10
CA LEU A 94 33.91 19.23 11.25
C LEU A 94 34.00 18.78 9.79
N ILE A 95 32.86 18.34 9.24
CA ILE A 95 32.74 17.99 7.81
C ILE A 95 32.30 19.23 7.04
N HIS A 96 31.24 19.89 7.50
CA HIS A 96 30.73 21.09 6.86
C HIS A 96 29.97 22.00 7.84
N LYS A 97 29.89 23.30 7.52
CA LYS A 97 29.11 24.29 8.27
C LYS A 97 28.22 25.06 7.30
N TYR A 98 26.94 25.11 7.59
CA TYR A 98 25.96 25.99 6.95
C TYR A 98 25.57 27.11 7.91
N ASN A 99 25.18 28.26 7.35
CA ASN A 99 24.70 29.40 8.13
C ASN A 99 23.40 29.92 7.52
N TYR A 100 22.40 30.11 8.38
CA TYR A 100 21.07 30.56 8.00
C TYR A 100 20.65 31.75 8.84
N PHE A 101 20.04 32.74 8.19
CA PHE A 101 19.37 33.84 8.87
C PHE A 101 17.87 33.52 9.00
N ILE A 102 17.42 33.29 10.22
CA ILE A 102 16.07 32.81 10.52
C ILE A 102 15.25 33.95 11.12
N ARG A 103 14.03 34.16 10.60
CA ARG A 103 13.09 35.17 11.10
C ARG A 103 12.03 34.51 12.01
N PRO A 104 11.47 35.24 12.99
CA PRO A 104 10.36 34.74 13.78
C PRO A 104 9.18 34.27 12.91
N GLY A 105 8.57 33.15 13.26
CA GLY A 105 7.39 32.59 12.58
C GLY A 105 7.66 32.02 11.18
N THR A 106 8.91 31.70 10.84
CA THR A 106 9.26 31.15 9.51
C THR A 106 9.60 29.67 9.58
N THR A 107 9.28 28.96 8.49
CA THR A 107 9.74 27.60 8.22
C THR A 107 10.58 27.60 6.95
N ARG A 108 11.69 26.88 6.97
CA ARG A 108 12.62 26.74 5.85
C ARG A 108 12.98 25.28 5.65
N HIS A 109 13.13 24.87 4.39
CA HIS A 109 13.56 23.53 3.99
C HIS A 109 14.88 23.63 3.23
N GLU A 110 15.82 22.75 3.55
CA GLU A 110 17.15 22.70 2.93
C GLU A 110 17.54 21.24 2.68
N SER A 111 18.09 20.97 1.50
CA SER A 111 18.69 19.67 1.21
C SER A 111 20.19 19.75 1.41
N LEU A 112 20.71 18.99 2.38
CA LEU A 112 22.14 18.96 2.67
C LEU A 112 22.75 17.65 2.19
N PRO A 113 23.86 17.67 1.43
CA PRO A 113 24.57 16.45 1.05
C PRO A 113 25.07 15.73 2.30
N LEU A 114 24.73 14.44 2.43
CA LEU A 114 25.29 13.56 3.44
C LEU A 114 26.53 12.85 2.86
N THR A 115 27.51 12.62 3.71
CA THR A 115 28.66 11.77 3.39
C THR A 115 28.65 10.56 4.32
N ASP A 116 29.32 9.48 3.91
CA ASP A 116 29.57 8.29 4.73
C ASP A 116 30.26 8.59 6.07
N LYS A 117 30.90 9.76 6.19
CA LYS A 117 31.55 10.23 7.41
C LYS A 117 30.63 11.01 8.34
N THR A 118 29.44 11.41 7.89
CA THR A 118 28.53 12.26 8.66
C THR A 118 27.70 11.43 9.63
N ASN A 119 28.08 11.47 10.91
CA ASN A 119 27.39 10.73 11.98
C ASN A 119 26.49 11.61 12.84
N TYR A 120 26.67 12.93 12.81
CA TYR A 120 25.91 13.86 13.62
C TYR A 120 25.55 15.11 12.82
N ILE A 121 24.36 15.63 13.08
CA ILE A 121 23.98 17.00 12.75
C ILE A 121 23.88 17.78 14.06
N ALA A 122 24.57 18.91 14.14
CA ALA A 122 24.53 19.78 15.29
C ALA A 122 24.13 21.19 14.87
N ALA A 123 23.55 21.95 15.79
CA ALA A 123 23.16 23.32 15.53
C ALA A 123 23.54 24.25 16.69
N THR A 124 23.89 25.49 16.38
CA THR A 124 24.02 26.57 17.35
C THR A 124 23.25 27.80 16.90
N GLY A 125 22.63 28.49 17.85
CA GLY A 125 21.87 29.72 17.59
C GLY A 125 22.55 30.90 18.27
N ASN A 126 22.73 31.99 17.52
CA ASN A 126 23.25 33.25 18.05
C ASN A 126 22.14 34.05 18.73
N PHE A 127 21.62 33.51 19.84
CA PHE A 127 20.59 34.18 20.63
C PHE A 127 21.17 35.29 21.50
N ARG A 128 20.34 36.27 21.87
CA ARG A 128 20.70 37.38 22.75
C ARG A 128 20.87 36.93 24.20
N SER A 129 20.05 35.98 24.63
CA SER A 129 20.00 35.41 25.98
C SER A 129 19.78 33.91 25.89
N GLY A 130 19.89 33.18 27.01
CA GLY A 130 19.72 31.72 27.06
C GLY A 130 20.86 31.05 27.79
N SER A 131 20.63 29.83 28.30
CA SER A 131 21.72 29.03 28.86
C SER A 131 22.59 28.46 27.73
N LYS A 132 23.81 28.04 28.06
CA LYS A 132 24.72 27.44 27.07
C LYS A 132 24.17 26.18 26.42
N ASP A 133 23.33 25.43 27.14
CA ASP A 133 22.76 24.19 26.64
C ASP A 133 21.51 24.46 25.80
N ASP A 134 20.75 25.53 26.08
CA ASP A 134 19.60 25.91 25.25
C ASP A 134 20.02 26.37 23.85
N GLN A 135 21.18 27.00 23.72
CA GLN A 135 21.63 27.61 22.47
C GLN A 135 22.30 26.63 21.49
N ARG A 136 22.31 25.33 21.80
CA ARG A 136 22.88 24.29 20.95
C ARG A 136 22.05 23.02 21.00
N THR A 137 22.12 22.25 19.93
CA THR A 137 21.59 20.89 19.90
C THR A 137 22.49 19.99 19.07
N VAL A 138 22.48 18.69 19.37
CA VAL A 138 23.19 17.66 18.63
C VAL A 138 22.29 16.45 18.48
N LEU A 139 22.19 15.96 17.24
CA LEU A 139 21.42 14.79 16.88
C LEU A 139 22.36 13.78 16.24
N GLU A 140 22.35 12.57 16.78
CA GLU A 140 23.02 11.42 16.17
C GLU A 140 22.19 10.94 14.98
N LEU A 141 22.86 10.85 13.83
CA LEU A 141 22.28 10.28 12.62
C LEU A 141 22.55 8.79 12.65
N ARG A 142 21.57 8.00 13.08
CA ARG A 142 21.60 6.57 12.79
C ARG A 142 21.24 6.42 11.31
N PRO A 143 22.02 5.68 10.50
CA PRO A 143 21.64 5.42 9.12
C PRO A 143 20.34 4.63 9.12
N VAL A 144 19.24 5.33 8.83
CA VAL A 144 17.94 4.74 8.54
C VAL A 144 17.95 4.45 7.03
N GLU A 145 17.37 3.34 6.59
CA GLU A 145 17.23 2.99 5.17
C GLU A 145 16.32 3.96 4.37
N THR A 146 15.89 5.07 4.98
CA THR A 146 15.03 6.08 4.36
C THR A 146 15.86 7.15 3.67
N ASP A 147 15.66 7.32 2.36
CA ASP A 147 16.24 8.40 1.56
C ASP A 147 15.12 9.37 1.09
N PRO A 148 15.18 10.68 1.40
CA PRO A 148 16.18 11.36 2.23
C PRO A 148 15.92 11.20 3.74
N LEU A 149 16.99 11.34 4.54
CA LEU A 149 16.90 11.38 6.00
C LEU A 149 16.29 12.73 6.43
N LYS A 150 15.14 12.71 7.11
CA LYS A 150 14.44 13.93 7.53
C LYS A 150 14.89 14.34 8.93
N VAL A 151 15.30 15.59 9.06
CA VAL A 151 15.71 16.18 10.34
C VAL A 151 14.96 17.48 10.57
N ALA A 152 14.47 17.69 11.79
CA ALA A 152 13.94 18.97 12.23
C ALA A 152 14.94 19.68 13.15
N VAL A 153 15.03 21.00 13.01
CA VAL A 153 15.63 21.90 14.00
C VAL A 153 14.63 23.00 14.32
N ASP A 154 14.14 22.99 15.55
CA ASP A 154 13.16 23.94 16.05
C ASP A 154 13.83 25.02 16.90
N LEU A 155 13.48 26.26 16.64
CA LEU A 155 13.90 27.44 17.39
C LEU A 155 12.68 27.98 18.14
N SER A 156 12.78 27.99 19.47
CA SER A 156 11.71 28.52 20.32
C SER A 156 12.29 29.43 21.40
N GLY A 157 11.84 30.69 21.42
CA GLY A 157 12.37 31.68 22.36
C GLY A 157 13.88 31.87 22.19
N SER A 158 14.66 31.35 23.14
CA SER A 158 16.13 31.38 23.12
C SER A 158 16.78 29.99 23.11
N ALA A 159 16.02 28.97 22.69
CA ALA A 159 16.41 27.58 22.72
C ALA A 159 16.35 26.91 21.34
N LEU A 160 17.12 25.84 21.18
CA LEU A 160 17.09 24.92 20.05
C LEU A 160 16.67 23.53 20.51
N ALA A 161 15.94 22.84 19.65
CA ALA A 161 15.74 21.40 19.71
C ALA A 161 16.00 20.82 18.33
N SER A 162 16.47 19.57 18.27
CA SER A 162 16.59 18.84 17.01
C SER A 162 16.05 17.43 17.15
N GLU A 163 15.42 16.94 16.10
CA GLU A 163 14.76 15.66 16.08
C GLU A 163 15.00 14.94 14.74
N ASN A 164 15.19 13.63 14.81
CA ASN A 164 15.23 12.78 13.63
C ASN A 164 13.79 12.42 13.25
N ILE A 165 13.19 13.19 12.34
CA ILE A 165 11.80 12.99 11.93
C ILE A 165 11.64 11.61 11.30
N SER A 166 12.63 11.09 10.57
CA SER A 166 12.55 9.73 10.01
C SER A 166 12.45 8.65 11.09
N GLU A 167 13.16 8.81 12.21
CA GLU A 167 13.06 7.87 13.35
C GLU A 167 11.70 7.99 14.07
N VAL A 168 11.18 9.21 14.20
CA VAL A 168 9.86 9.46 14.80
C VAL A 168 8.73 8.93 13.92
N GLU A 169 8.79 9.18 12.61
CA GLU A 169 7.85 8.61 11.63
C GLU A 169 7.89 7.07 11.71
N ARG A 170 9.08 6.46 11.82
CA ARG A 170 9.24 5.02 11.99
C ARG A 170 8.59 4.51 13.28
N ILE A 171 8.85 5.16 14.42
CA ILE A 171 8.25 4.79 15.71
C ILE A 171 6.74 5.02 15.70
N ALA A 172 6.27 6.11 15.12
CA ALA A 172 4.84 6.41 15.00
C ALA A 172 4.12 5.38 14.14
N GLU A 173 4.79 4.86 13.09
CA GLU A 173 4.27 3.75 12.29
C GLU A 173 4.29 2.43 13.07
N GLU A 174 5.36 2.15 13.81
CA GLU A 174 5.51 0.95 14.67
C GLU A 174 4.52 0.92 15.84
N THR A 175 4.12 2.09 16.35
CA THR A 175 3.20 2.26 17.48
C THR A 175 1.77 2.59 17.05
N ARG A 176 1.49 2.64 15.75
CA ARG A 176 0.15 2.96 15.24
C ARG A 176 -0.82 1.84 15.60
N GLU A 177 -2.00 2.21 16.09
CA GLU A 177 -3.06 1.22 16.28
C GLU A 177 -3.36 0.54 14.94
N PRO A 178 -3.45 -0.79 14.92
CA PRO A 178 -3.61 -1.51 13.68
C PRO A 178 -5.04 -1.30 13.12
N PRO A 179 -5.26 -1.49 11.80
CA PRO A 179 -6.51 -1.12 11.15
C PRO A 179 -7.72 -1.82 11.79
N LEU A 180 -8.85 -1.10 11.85
CA LEU A 180 -10.14 -1.55 12.41
C LEU A 180 -10.84 -2.54 11.47
N GLY A 181 -10.60 -2.45 10.17
CA GLY A 181 -11.20 -3.33 9.19
C GLY A 181 -10.63 -3.14 7.79
N ARG A 182 -11.20 -3.89 6.84
CA ARG A 182 -10.77 -3.91 5.45
C ARG A 182 -11.95 -3.99 4.51
N ILE A 183 -11.96 -3.13 3.51
CA ILE A 183 -12.82 -3.26 2.33
C ILE A 183 -11.95 -3.72 1.17
N THR A 184 -12.45 -4.64 0.35
CA THR A 184 -11.71 -5.17 -0.78
C THR A 184 -12.61 -5.37 -1.97
N VAL A 185 -12.16 -4.89 -3.13
CA VAL A 185 -12.81 -5.11 -4.42
C VAL A 185 -11.84 -5.88 -5.31
N LYS A 186 -12.24 -7.07 -5.77
CA LYS A 186 -11.44 -7.92 -6.65
C LYS A 186 -12.19 -8.22 -7.94
N GLY A 187 -11.46 -8.35 -9.03
CA GLY A 187 -11.96 -8.87 -10.30
C GLY A 187 -11.06 -9.99 -10.79
N GLY A 188 -11.61 -10.96 -11.51
CA GLY A 188 -10.78 -12.05 -11.99
C GLY A 188 -11.48 -13.01 -12.94
N PHE A 189 -10.79 -14.10 -13.22
CA PHE A 189 -11.24 -15.15 -14.11
C PHE A 189 -11.57 -16.42 -13.31
N LEU A 190 -12.51 -17.18 -13.83
CA LEU A 190 -13.04 -18.40 -13.22
C LEU A 190 -12.90 -19.58 -14.17
N LEU A 191 -12.58 -20.73 -13.59
CA LEU A 191 -12.60 -22.04 -14.19
C LEU A 191 -13.53 -22.92 -13.37
N PHE A 192 -14.31 -23.78 -14.02
CA PHE A 192 -15.32 -24.61 -13.37
C PHE A 192 -15.15 -26.08 -13.74
N SER A 193 -15.53 -26.97 -12.83
CA SER A 193 -15.67 -28.40 -13.08
C SER A 193 -17.10 -28.83 -12.87
N THR A 194 -17.65 -29.54 -13.84
CA THR A 194 -19.05 -29.94 -13.89
C THR A 194 -19.16 -31.40 -14.31
N SER A 195 -20.03 -32.15 -13.64
CA SER A 195 -20.42 -33.50 -14.01
C SER A 195 -21.85 -33.51 -14.55
N GLU A 196 -22.11 -34.44 -15.47
CA GLU A 196 -23.40 -34.58 -16.14
C GLU A 196 -23.95 -35.99 -15.90
N ASP A 197 -25.20 -36.04 -15.44
CA ASP A 197 -25.97 -37.28 -15.32
C ASP A 197 -27.25 -37.18 -16.18
N GLN A 198 -27.36 -38.06 -17.17
CA GLN A 198 -28.48 -38.06 -18.12
C GLN A 198 -29.63 -38.93 -17.60
N GLU A 199 -30.81 -38.34 -17.36
CA GLU A 199 -32.03 -39.05 -16.99
C GLU A 199 -32.98 -39.22 -18.20
N GLY A 200 -32.77 -40.27 -18.99
CA GLY A 200 -33.64 -40.65 -20.13
C GLY A 200 -32.91 -40.79 -21.46
N THR A 201 -33.64 -41.09 -22.54
CA THR A 201 -33.06 -41.45 -23.86
C THR A 201 -33.18 -40.36 -24.93
N GLY A 202 -33.63 -39.15 -24.60
CA GLY A 202 -34.03 -38.15 -25.62
C GLY A 202 -33.44 -36.75 -25.55
N ALA A 203 -32.60 -36.42 -24.56
CA ALA A 203 -31.94 -35.10 -24.51
C ALA A 203 -30.52 -35.21 -25.10
N THR A 204 -30.39 -35.06 -26.42
CA THR A 204 -29.09 -34.84 -27.09
C THR A 204 -28.93 -33.36 -27.36
N THR A 205 -28.55 -32.61 -26.34
CA THR A 205 -28.01 -31.27 -26.53
C THR A 205 -26.61 -31.28 -25.95
N ASP A 206 -25.61 -31.01 -26.79
CA ASP A 206 -24.24 -30.72 -26.37
C ASP A 206 -24.26 -29.49 -25.46
N PHE A 207 -24.49 -29.70 -24.17
CA PHE A 207 -24.34 -28.67 -23.16
C PHE A 207 -22.88 -28.69 -22.72
N MET A 208 -22.05 -27.89 -23.38
CA MET A 208 -20.71 -27.62 -22.86
C MET A 208 -20.85 -26.64 -21.70
N LEU A 209 -20.88 -27.16 -20.47
CA LEU A 209 -20.82 -26.33 -19.28
C LEU A 209 -19.53 -25.52 -19.23
N ALA A 210 -19.69 -24.25 -18.84
CA ALA A 210 -18.72 -23.16 -18.91
C ALA A 210 -17.27 -23.56 -18.62
N LYS A 211 -16.40 -23.33 -19.60
CA LYS A 211 -14.95 -23.50 -19.44
C LYS A 211 -14.25 -22.24 -18.93
N ASN A 212 -14.77 -21.05 -19.25
CA ASN A 212 -14.17 -19.77 -18.91
C ASN A 212 -15.25 -18.76 -18.50
N GLY A 213 -14.99 -18.00 -17.44
CA GLY A 213 -15.84 -16.89 -17.02
C GLY A 213 -15.04 -15.83 -16.29
N PHE A 214 -15.74 -14.81 -15.80
CA PHE A 214 -15.18 -13.78 -14.96
C PHE A 214 -15.99 -13.62 -13.68
N ALA A 215 -15.31 -13.19 -12.63
CA ALA A 215 -15.87 -12.88 -11.32
C ALA A 215 -15.57 -11.44 -10.96
N VAL A 216 -16.50 -10.84 -10.22
CA VAL A 216 -16.26 -9.64 -9.42
C VAL A 216 -16.60 -9.98 -7.98
N ASP A 217 -15.68 -9.71 -7.06
CA ASP A 217 -15.81 -9.96 -5.63
C ASP A 217 -15.72 -8.64 -4.87
N LEU A 218 -16.65 -8.45 -3.94
CA LEU A 218 -16.61 -7.41 -2.92
C LEU A 218 -16.57 -8.11 -1.55
N SER A 219 -15.53 -7.85 -0.80
CA SER A 219 -15.33 -8.43 0.54
C SER A 219 -15.14 -7.33 1.57
N VAL A 220 -15.84 -7.45 2.70
CA VAL A 220 -15.63 -6.60 3.88
C VAL A 220 -15.19 -7.48 5.03
N ALA A 221 -14.01 -7.23 5.56
CA ALA A 221 -13.45 -7.95 6.70
C ALA A 221 -13.35 -7.02 7.91
N PHE A 222 -13.65 -7.54 9.09
CA PHE A 222 -13.71 -6.79 10.33
C PHE A 222 -12.65 -7.30 11.30
N ARG A 223 -12.03 -6.40 12.06
CA ARG A 223 -11.20 -6.80 13.19
C ARG A 223 -12.08 -6.99 14.42
N LEU A 224 -11.94 -8.14 15.07
CA LEU A 224 -12.51 -8.35 16.40
C LEU A 224 -11.52 -7.80 17.45
N PRO A 225 -12.00 -7.34 18.63
CA PRO A 225 -11.14 -6.92 19.74
C PRO A 225 -10.52 -8.14 20.46
N LEU A 226 -9.94 -9.03 19.67
CA LEU A 226 -9.23 -10.23 20.07
C LEU A 226 -7.81 -10.06 19.52
N ASP A 227 -6.81 -10.35 20.34
CA ASP A 227 -5.38 -10.23 19.99
C ASP A 227 -4.94 -11.39 19.07
N ILE A 228 -5.67 -11.58 17.98
CA ILE A 228 -5.47 -12.62 16.96
C ILE A 228 -5.75 -12.02 15.59
N ASP A 229 -4.91 -12.34 14.60
CA ASP A 229 -5.07 -11.88 13.21
C ASP A 229 -6.11 -12.71 12.46
N ILE A 230 -7.32 -12.81 13.03
CA ILE A 230 -8.48 -13.47 12.42
C ILE A 230 -9.55 -12.42 12.17
N TYR A 231 -9.88 -12.25 10.89
CA TYR A 231 -10.84 -11.29 10.39
C TYR A 231 -12.09 -12.03 9.91
N PRO A 232 -13.21 -11.99 10.65
CA PRO A 232 -14.48 -12.33 10.05
C PRO A 232 -14.74 -11.45 8.84
N TYR A 233 -15.23 -12.06 7.75
CA TYR A 233 -15.58 -11.34 6.55
C TYR A 233 -16.98 -11.69 6.06
N ILE A 234 -17.56 -10.75 5.32
CA ILE A 234 -18.73 -10.93 4.48
C ILE A 234 -18.26 -10.72 3.05
N ASP A 235 -18.59 -11.67 2.17
CA ASP A 235 -18.28 -11.59 0.75
C ASP A 235 -19.54 -11.62 -0.10
N TYR A 236 -19.50 -10.83 -1.17
CA TYR A 236 -20.43 -10.91 -2.28
C TYR A 236 -19.62 -11.12 -3.55
N GLN A 237 -19.96 -12.16 -4.29
CA GLN A 237 -19.35 -12.45 -5.57
C GLN A 237 -20.42 -12.50 -6.64
N TRP A 238 -20.22 -11.76 -7.70
CA TRP A 238 -20.95 -11.93 -8.93
C TRP A 238 -20.10 -12.70 -9.94
N VAL A 239 -20.70 -13.68 -10.59
CA VAL A 239 -20.03 -14.53 -11.59
C VAL A 239 -20.78 -14.46 -12.91
N SER A 240 -20.04 -14.43 -14.00
CA SER A 240 -20.60 -14.53 -15.35
C SER A 240 -19.67 -15.34 -16.24
N SER A 241 -20.26 -16.21 -17.03
CA SER A 241 -19.57 -17.10 -17.96
C SER A 241 -20.41 -17.30 -19.20
N ASP A 242 -19.91 -18.12 -20.12
CA ASP A 242 -20.61 -18.43 -21.37
C ASP A 242 -21.92 -19.22 -21.20
N SER A 243 -22.18 -19.80 -20.02
CA SER A 243 -23.36 -20.65 -19.80
C SER A 243 -24.12 -20.39 -18.50
N GLN A 244 -23.64 -19.46 -17.66
CA GLN A 244 -24.29 -19.12 -16.41
C GLN A 244 -23.92 -17.72 -15.93
N THR A 245 -24.84 -17.11 -15.22
CA THR A 245 -24.60 -15.95 -14.36
C THR A 245 -25.02 -16.28 -12.94
N GLY A 246 -24.41 -15.62 -11.95
CA GLY A 246 -24.71 -15.97 -10.57
C GLY A 246 -24.31 -14.95 -9.54
N ASN A 247 -24.91 -15.09 -8.37
CA ASN A 247 -24.66 -14.28 -7.19
C ASN A 247 -24.36 -15.21 -6.03
N ASN A 248 -23.23 -14.98 -5.37
CA ASN A 248 -22.82 -15.73 -4.20
C ASN A 248 -22.70 -14.76 -3.03
N PHE A 249 -23.29 -15.13 -1.90
CA PHE A 249 -23.18 -14.40 -0.65
C PHE A 249 -22.58 -15.32 0.39
N GLY A 250 -21.54 -14.90 1.08
CA GLY A 250 -20.90 -15.72 2.09
C GLY A 250 -20.43 -14.96 3.30
N VAL A 251 -20.07 -15.75 4.29
CA VAL A 251 -19.40 -15.32 5.50
C VAL A 251 -18.27 -16.28 5.80
N GLY A 252 -17.18 -15.77 6.35
CA GLY A 252 -16.05 -16.62 6.65
C GLY A 252 -15.09 -15.98 7.62
N LEU A 253 -13.97 -16.68 7.82
CA LEU A 253 -12.84 -16.22 8.60
C LEU A 253 -11.63 -16.18 7.68
N GLN A 254 -10.88 -15.09 7.77
CA GLN A 254 -9.61 -14.94 7.09
C GLN A 254 -8.51 -14.70 8.11
N HIS A 255 -7.39 -15.37 7.94
CA HIS A 255 -6.17 -15.15 8.68
C HIS A 255 -5.13 -14.47 7.79
N GLY A 256 -4.48 -13.43 8.32
CA GLY A 256 -3.35 -12.76 7.67
C GLY A 256 -2.05 -13.21 8.34
N PHE A 257 -1.09 -13.70 7.55
CA PHE A 257 0.27 -13.97 7.98
C PHE A 257 1.15 -12.81 7.53
N ASN A 258 1.58 -11.98 8.49
CA ASN A 258 2.48 -10.87 8.22
C ASN A 258 3.88 -11.41 7.89
N VAL A 259 4.24 -11.41 6.61
CA VAL A 259 5.53 -11.94 6.12
C VAL A 259 6.60 -10.86 6.15
N VAL A 260 6.23 -9.65 5.73
CA VAL A 260 7.06 -8.45 5.84
C VAL A 260 6.20 -7.36 6.47
N GLU A 261 6.66 -6.87 7.62
CA GLU A 261 5.97 -5.86 8.40
C GLU A 261 5.53 -4.68 7.53
N ASN A 262 4.22 -4.42 7.56
CA ASN A 262 3.54 -3.35 6.82
C ASN A 262 3.77 -3.32 5.29
N LYS A 263 4.22 -4.43 4.68
CA LYS A 263 4.51 -4.49 3.24
C LYS A 263 3.95 -5.71 2.52
N LEU A 264 3.92 -6.87 3.17
CA LEU A 264 3.51 -8.11 2.52
C LEU A 264 2.84 -9.08 3.49
N ASP A 265 1.60 -9.43 3.18
CA ASP A 265 0.86 -10.48 3.88
C ASP A 265 0.56 -11.66 2.95
N ILE A 266 0.59 -12.86 3.53
CA ILE A 266 -0.07 -14.03 2.95
C ILE A 266 -1.42 -14.18 3.64
N ILE A 267 -2.50 -14.30 2.87
CA ILE A 267 -3.82 -14.54 3.44
C ILE A 267 -4.24 -16.00 3.25
N LEU A 268 -4.95 -16.53 4.24
CA LEU A 268 -5.66 -17.80 4.17
C LEU A 268 -7.06 -17.58 4.71
N GLY A 269 -8.08 -17.91 3.94
CA GLY A 269 -9.46 -17.78 4.37
C GLY A 269 -10.29 -18.98 4.02
N TYR A 270 -11.35 -19.16 4.78
CA TYR A 270 -12.39 -20.13 4.51
C TYR A 270 -13.75 -19.56 4.89
N GLY A 271 -14.77 -19.95 4.16
CA GLY A 271 -16.11 -19.44 4.35
C GLY A 271 -17.17 -20.45 3.97
N VAL A 272 -18.40 -20.12 4.35
CA VAL A 272 -19.60 -20.79 3.88
C VAL A 272 -20.46 -19.75 3.19
N GLY A 273 -21.09 -20.15 2.10
CA GLY A 273 -21.86 -19.24 1.26
C GLY A 273 -23.08 -19.89 0.68
N TYR A 274 -23.99 -19.03 0.24
CA TYR A 274 -25.17 -19.36 -0.51
C TYR A 274 -24.99 -18.87 -1.93
N TYR A 275 -25.16 -19.79 -2.88
CA TYR A 275 -24.85 -19.62 -4.28
C TYR A 275 -26.15 -19.68 -5.07
N LEU A 276 -26.39 -18.67 -5.91
CA LEU A 276 -27.56 -18.54 -6.77
C LEU A 276 -27.08 -18.46 -8.21
N LEU A 277 -27.36 -19.48 -9.02
CA LEU A 277 -26.93 -19.58 -10.42
C LEU A 277 -28.13 -19.63 -11.36
N ASP A 278 -28.07 -18.85 -12.44
CA ASP A 278 -28.98 -18.90 -13.59
C ASP A 278 -28.19 -19.36 -14.82
N PHE A 279 -28.68 -20.41 -15.48
CA PHE A 279 -28.07 -21.03 -16.66
C PHE A 279 -28.67 -20.47 -17.97
N ASP A 280 -28.57 -19.16 -18.15
CA ASP A 280 -29.07 -18.40 -19.32
C ASP A 280 -30.55 -18.71 -19.65
N GLY A 281 -31.41 -18.75 -18.62
CA GLY A 281 -32.84 -19.00 -18.77
C GLY A 281 -33.21 -20.46 -19.06
N ARG A 282 -32.26 -21.40 -18.95
CA ARG A 282 -32.51 -22.85 -19.09
C ARG A 282 -32.85 -23.53 -17.77
N GLY A 283 -32.55 -22.88 -16.64
CA GLY A 283 -32.83 -23.36 -15.30
C GLY A 283 -32.05 -22.54 -14.27
N ASP A 284 -32.60 -22.50 -13.05
CA ASP A 284 -31.97 -21.86 -11.90
C ASP A 284 -31.55 -22.94 -10.89
N SER A 285 -30.46 -22.69 -10.18
CA SER A 285 -30.01 -23.55 -9.08
C SER A 285 -29.56 -22.74 -7.89
N ASN A 286 -29.80 -23.29 -6.71
CA ASN A 286 -29.30 -22.75 -5.46
C ASN A 286 -28.53 -23.82 -4.68
N ALA A 287 -27.43 -23.42 -4.07
CA ALA A 287 -26.61 -24.32 -3.28
C ALA A 287 -26.06 -23.64 -2.02
N ILE A 288 -25.81 -24.45 -1.00
CA ILE A 288 -24.93 -24.07 0.10
C ILE A 288 -23.59 -24.70 -0.21
N GLY A 289 -22.53 -23.89 -0.16
CA GLY A 289 -21.18 -24.33 -0.42
C GLY A 289 -20.19 -23.75 0.57
N GLY A 290 -18.99 -24.32 0.56
CA GLY A 290 -17.83 -23.77 1.26
C GLY A 290 -16.89 -23.10 0.27
N ASN A 291 -16.06 -22.19 0.75
CA ASN A 291 -14.92 -21.70 0.00
C ASN A 291 -13.65 -21.79 0.84
N ILE A 292 -12.54 -21.97 0.15
CA ILE A 292 -11.19 -21.83 0.69
C ILE A 292 -10.40 -20.95 -0.27
N HIS A 293 -9.65 -20.01 0.26
CA HIS A 293 -8.84 -19.13 -0.55
C HIS A 293 -7.51 -18.81 0.11
N THR A 294 -6.51 -18.55 -0.71
CA THR A 294 -5.22 -18.04 -0.28
C THR A 294 -4.78 -16.93 -1.22
N GLY A 295 -3.95 -16.02 -0.73
CA GLY A 295 -3.52 -14.90 -1.55
C GLY A 295 -2.33 -14.16 -0.99
N LEU A 296 -1.87 -13.20 -1.78
CA LEU A 296 -0.81 -12.26 -1.47
C LEU A 296 -1.42 -10.86 -1.42
N GLU A 297 -1.12 -10.12 -0.36
CA GLU A 297 -1.48 -8.71 -0.25
C GLU A 297 -0.19 -7.88 -0.17
N TRP A 298 0.04 -7.10 -1.21
CA TRP A 298 1.20 -6.23 -1.34
C TRP A 298 0.82 -4.78 -1.12
N TYR A 299 1.32 -4.18 -0.05
CA TYR A 299 1.02 -2.81 0.33
C TYR A 299 1.94 -1.85 -0.42
N PHE A 300 1.34 -0.93 -1.19
CA PHE A 300 2.07 0.09 -1.94
C PHE A 300 1.82 1.51 -1.37
N VAL A 301 0.76 1.67 -0.60
CA VAL A 301 0.51 2.79 0.33
C VAL A 301 -0.01 2.19 1.62
N ARG A 302 0.19 2.84 2.78
CA ARG A 302 -0.17 2.32 4.11
C ARG A 302 -1.52 1.58 4.15
N ASP A 303 -2.56 2.24 3.65
CA ASP A 303 -3.92 1.74 3.75
C ASP A 303 -4.37 1.00 2.48
N TRP A 304 -3.53 0.92 1.44
CA TRP A 304 -3.89 0.34 0.15
C TRP A 304 -2.96 -0.80 -0.26
N SER A 305 -3.55 -1.96 -0.54
CA SER A 305 -2.81 -3.11 -1.06
C SER A 305 -3.36 -3.63 -2.37
N LEU A 306 -2.45 -4.14 -3.19
CA LEU A 306 -2.77 -4.98 -4.33
C LEU A 306 -2.90 -6.42 -3.84
N ASN A 307 -4.06 -7.02 -4.08
CA ASN A 307 -4.40 -8.35 -3.66
C ASN A 307 -4.37 -9.31 -4.86
N PHE A 308 -3.66 -10.42 -4.75
CA PHE A 308 -3.75 -11.57 -5.65
C PHE A 308 -4.30 -12.77 -4.87
N THR A 309 -5.47 -13.29 -5.25
CA THR A 309 -6.14 -14.40 -4.55
C THR A 309 -6.40 -15.57 -5.48
N LEU A 310 -6.09 -16.77 -5.01
CA LEU A 310 -6.59 -18.03 -5.54
C LEU A 310 -7.71 -18.51 -4.62
N ARG A 311 -8.90 -18.74 -5.16
CA ARG A 311 -10.08 -19.22 -4.42
C ARG A 311 -10.63 -20.50 -5.04
N ALA A 312 -10.97 -21.47 -4.21
CA ALA A 312 -11.70 -22.65 -4.59
C ALA A 312 -13.05 -22.66 -3.85
N ASP A 313 -14.14 -22.65 -4.60
CA ASP A 313 -15.51 -22.73 -4.10
C ASP A 313 -16.04 -24.14 -4.37
N ILE A 314 -16.51 -24.80 -3.31
CA ILE A 314 -17.06 -26.16 -3.35
C ILE A 314 -18.53 -26.06 -2.97
N ALA A 315 -19.40 -26.20 -3.94
CA ALA A 315 -20.85 -26.17 -3.77
C ALA A 315 -21.40 -27.24 -4.69
N ASN A 316 -22.34 -28.06 -4.20
CA ASN A 316 -23.05 -29.02 -5.06
C ASN A 316 -24.33 -28.36 -5.58
N HIS A 317 -24.29 -27.94 -6.83
CA HIS A 317 -25.44 -27.36 -7.53
C HIS A 317 -26.17 -28.45 -8.29
N ASP A 318 -27.42 -28.73 -7.94
CA ASP A 318 -28.30 -29.57 -8.75
C ASP A 318 -29.11 -28.70 -9.72
N ILE A 319 -28.98 -28.96 -11.02
CA ILE A 319 -29.67 -28.22 -12.07
C ILE A 319 -30.39 -29.22 -12.96
N GLN A 320 -31.71 -29.10 -13.06
CA GLN A 320 -32.51 -29.93 -13.96
C GLN A 320 -32.96 -29.12 -15.18
N ILE A 321 -32.45 -29.49 -16.35
CA ILE A 321 -32.88 -28.89 -17.63
C ILE A 321 -33.90 -29.83 -18.29
N ASN A 322 -35.12 -29.33 -18.49
CA ASN A 322 -36.20 -30.09 -19.13
C ASN A 322 -36.21 -29.83 -20.64
N SER A 323 -36.25 -30.89 -21.45
CA SER A 323 -36.34 -30.83 -22.91
C SER A 323 -37.52 -31.65 -23.43
N LEU A 324 -37.87 -31.47 -24.71
CA LEU A 324 -38.98 -32.19 -25.37
C LEU A 324 -38.82 -33.74 -25.36
N GLY A 325 -37.63 -34.27 -25.03
CA GLY A 325 -37.31 -35.70 -25.02
C GLY A 325 -36.83 -36.28 -23.69
N GLY A 326 -36.78 -35.51 -22.61
CA GLY A 326 -36.27 -35.96 -21.30
C GLY A 326 -35.68 -34.83 -20.45
N ALA A 327 -35.16 -35.17 -19.28
CA ALA A 327 -34.47 -34.25 -18.38
C ALA A 327 -32.98 -34.61 -18.28
N THR A 328 -32.10 -33.61 -18.26
CA THR A 328 -30.68 -33.81 -17.93
C THR A 328 -30.40 -33.10 -16.61
N ARG A 329 -29.73 -33.80 -15.70
CA ARG A 329 -29.24 -33.23 -14.45
C ARG A 329 -27.76 -32.91 -14.57
N TYR A 330 -27.40 -31.71 -14.13
CA TYR A 330 -26.01 -31.30 -14.04
C TYR A 330 -25.67 -31.06 -12.57
N SER A 331 -24.50 -31.55 -12.18
CA SER A 331 -23.92 -31.27 -10.87
C SER A 331 -22.61 -30.50 -11.06
N GLN A 332 -22.60 -29.26 -10.58
CA GLN A 332 -21.36 -28.51 -10.42
C GLN A 332 -20.89 -28.68 -8.99
N ASP A 333 -19.62 -29.06 -8.81
CA ASP A 333 -19.04 -29.35 -7.49
C ASP A 333 -17.88 -28.42 -7.11
N LEU A 334 -17.16 -27.87 -8.10
CA LEU A 334 -15.95 -27.08 -7.87
C LEU A 334 -15.82 -25.92 -8.86
N THR A 335 -15.58 -24.74 -8.29
CA THR A 335 -15.14 -23.52 -8.99
C THR A 335 -13.75 -23.17 -8.52
N LEU A 336 -12.84 -22.87 -9.45
CA LEU A 336 -11.53 -22.32 -9.17
C LEU A 336 -11.43 -20.92 -9.75
N SER A 337 -11.02 -19.96 -8.93
CA SER A 337 -10.97 -18.54 -9.25
C SER A 337 -9.57 -18.00 -9.04
N SER A 338 -9.08 -17.19 -9.98
CA SER A 338 -7.92 -16.32 -9.78
C SER A 338 -8.37 -14.87 -9.84
N LEU A 339 -8.19 -14.15 -8.74
CA LEU A 339 -8.70 -12.79 -8.53
C LEU A 339 -7.53 -11.84 -8.30
N VAL A 340 -7.62 -10.65 -8.90
CA VAL A 340 -6.74 -9.51 -8.63
C VAL A 340 -7.60 -8.37 -8.13
N GLY A 341 -7.22 -7.73 -7.04
CA GLY A 341 -8.04 -6.69 -6.44
C GLY A 341 -7.26 -5.61 -5.72
N LEU A 342 -8.00 -4.58 -5.34
CA LEU A 342 -7.53 -3.51 -4.49
C LEU A 342 -8.22 -3.63 -3.13
N SER A 343 -7.43 -3.54 -2.08
CA SER A 343 -7.89 -3.56 -0.70
C SER A 343 -7.58 -2.21 -0.05
N TRP A 344 -8.55 -1.70 0.71
CA TRP A 344 -8.41 -0.53 1.55
C TRP A 344 -8.61 -0.90 3.02
N TRP A 345 -7.62 -0.61 3.85
CA TRP A 345 -7.61 -0.79 5.30
C TRP A 345 -7.91 0.53 5.99
N TYR A 346 -8.76 0.52 7.02
CA TYR A 346 -9.23 1.74 7.70
C TYR A 346 -9.37 1.57 9.21
#